data_AF-A0A6C0EXF6-F1
#
_entry.id   AF-A0A6C0EXF6-F1
#
_cell.length_a   1.000
_cell.length_b   1.000
_cell.length_c   1.000
_cell.angle_alpha   90.00
_cell.angle_beta   90.00
_cell.angle_gamma   90.00
#
_symmetry.space_group_name_H-M   'P 1'
#
loop_
_entity.id
_entity.type
_entity.pdbx_description
1 polymer ?
#
loop_
_entity_poly.entity_id
_entity_poly.type
_entity_poly.pdbx_seq_one_letter_code
_entity_poly.pdbx_strand_id
1 'polypeptide(L)'
;MIYVYTFYTDETRINYLKESASLNNIEICYLKKDTWNGYVDKIIAIHDIIKKHSNNDIICFIDAYDVLINQNLEYLLEKFNYYKCDLLIGAELNCFPAKYKDYYPIIDSKYKYVNSGGYIGYKHALLELFNWKSYDEIYRICSDGGDQSFFNEYFISKHSDKIKLDTECLIFQNMHLVNWNELTFDNGKLFNTILKQNPCFIHFNGGTWQQSNHENIMPIFVEKMKSTMKNKTVDNLNDFSQIITPTCYPHPQI
;
A
#
# COMPACT_ATOMS: atom_id res chain seq x y z
N MET A 1 -4.84 -17.52 10.31
CA MET A 1 -4.88 -16.20 10.97
C MET A 1 -4.51 -15.14 9.96
N ILE A 2 -4.68 -13.86 10.28
CA ILE A 2 -4.23 -12.74 9.44
C ILE A 2 -3.25 -11.86 10.23
N TYR A 3 -2.15 -11.47 9.59
CA TYR A 3 -1.10 -10.64 10.17
C TYR A 3 -0.77 -9.47 9.24
N VAL A 4 -0.67 -8.27 9.79
CA VAL A 4 -0.24 -7.07 9.04
C VAL A 4 1.19 -6.75 9.44
N TYR A 5 2.11 -6.78 8.48
CA TYR A 5 3.51 -6.46 8.65
C TYR A 5 3.86 -5.13 8.01
N THR A 6 4.83 -4.46 8.60
CA THR A 6 5.51 -3.32 7.98
C THR A 6 7.01 -3.39 8.25
N PHE A 7 7.79 -2.67 7.46
CA PHE A 7 9.24 -2.61 7.55
C PHE A 7 9.70 -1.16 7.68
N TYR A 8 10.58 -0.88 8.64
CA TYR A 8 11.05 0.47 8.91
C TYR A 8 12.45 0.50 9.54
N THR A 9 13.09 1.66 9.47
CA THR A 9 14.42 1.93 10.04
C THR A 9 14.43 3.10 11.03
N ASP A 10 13.47 4.01 10.92
CA ASP A 10 13.32 5.19 11.75
C ASP A 10 11.95 5.20 12.44
N GLU A 11 11.97 5.03 13.76
CA GLU A 11 10.80 5.00 14.63
C GLU A 11 10.02 6.32 14.60
N THR A 12 10.69 7.44 14.37
CA THR A 12 10.06 8.78 14.43
C THR A 12 9.09 9.01 13.28
N ARG A 13 9.21 8.22 12.20
CA ARG A 13 8.44 8.36 10.96
C ARG A 13 7.19 7.49 10.89
N ILE A 14 6.97 6.61 11.86
CA ILE A 14 5.81 5.70 11.89
C ILE A 14 4.73 6.15 12.88
N ASN A 15 4.80 7.38 13.39
CA ASN A 15 3.86 7.91 14.38
C ASN A 15 2.42 7.94 13.84
N TYR A 16 2.21 8.41 12.62
CA TYR A 16 0.86 8.47 12.03
C TYR A 16 0.33 7.09 11.64
N LEU A 17 1.20 6.16 11.24
CA LEU A 17 0.85 4.76 11.06
C LEU A 17 0.33 4.15 12.38
N LYS A 18 1.08 4.31 13.49
CA LYS A 18 0.67 3.83 14.81
C LYS A 18 -0.62 4.46 15.31
N GLU A 19 -0.77 5.76 15.11
CA GLU A 19 -1.93 6.51 15.54
C GLU A 19 -3.20 6.08 14.79
N SER A 20 -3.11 5.98 13.46
CA SER A 20 -4.21 5.46 12.63
C SER A 20 -4.50 3.98 12.87
N ALA A 21 -3.48 3.17 13.19
CA ALA A 21 -3.66 1.78 13.62
C ALA A 21 -4.47 1.67 14.91
N SER A 22 -4.13 2.49 15.91
CA SER A 22 -4.84 2.57 17.19
C SER A 22 -6.30 3.03 17.01
N LEU A 23 -6.53 4.05 16.17
CA LEU A 23 -7.88 4.53 15.83
C LEU A 23 -8.77 3.44 15.22
N ASN A 24 -8.17 2.48 14.52
CA ASN A 24 -8.87 1.41 13.81
C ASN A 24 -8.79 0.04 14.51
N ASN A 25 -8.24 -0.03 15.73
CA ASN A 25 -8.04 -1.27 16.48
C ASN A 25 -7.36 -2.37 15.66
N ILE A 26 -6.31 -2.04 14.91
CA ILE A 26 -5.51 -3.00 14.16
C ILE A 26 -4.14 -3.18 14.82
N GLU A 27 -3.71 -4.43 14.96
CA GLU A 27 -2.36 -4.75 15.42
C GLU A 27 -1.43 -4.89 14.22
N ILE A 28 -0.29 -4.20 14.26
CA ILE A 28 0.74 -4.25 13.22
C ILE A 28 1.99 -4.90 13.81
N CYS A 29 2.56 -5.84 13.06
CA CYS A 29 3.85 -6.43 13.33
C CYS A 29 4.96 -5.57 12.68
N TYR A 30 5.69 -4.84 13.53
CA TYR A 30 6.72 -3.90 13.10
C TYR A 30 8.08 -4.59 12.94
N LEU A 31 8.61 -4.67 11.71
CA LEU A 31 9.95 -5.19 11.43
C LEU A 31 10.95 -4.04 11.36
N LYS A 32 11.71 -3.86 12.44
CA LYS A 32 12.75 -2.83 12.52
C LYS A 32 14.08 -3.35 11.98
N LYS A 33 14.79 -2.52 11.22
CA LYS A 33 16.21 -2.71 10.88
C LYS A 33 16.99 -1.44 11.15
N ASP A 34 18.21 -1.54 11.68
CA ASP A 34 18.99 -0.35 12.05
C ASP A 34 19.54 0.43 10.84
N THR A 35 19.72 -0.23 9.70
CA THR A 35 20.32 0.38 8.50
C THR A 35 19.57 -0.05 7.24
N TRP A 36 19.23 0.92 6.41
CA TRP A 36 18.65 0.71 5.09
C TRP A 36 19.75 0.42 4.07
N ASN A 37 19.71 -0.78 3.46
CA ASN A 37 20.62 -1.21 2.40
C ASN A 37 19.96 -1.17 1.01
N GLY A 38 18.73 -0.67 0.91
CA GLY A 38 17.97 -0.57 -0.33
C GLY A 38 16.71 -1.41 -0.36
N TYR A 39 15.96 -1.30 -1.46
CA TYR A 39 14.61 -1.83 -1.61
C TYR A 39 14.43 -3.33 -1.35
N VAL A 40 15.49 -4.12 -1.57
CA VAL A 40 15.48 -5.57 -1.36
C VAL A 40 15.38 -5.94 0.12
N ASP A 41 15.74 -5.05 1.04
CA ASP A 41 15.62 -5.29 2.49
C ASP A 41 14.18 -5.61 2.90
N LYS A 42 13.18 -4.91 2.31
CA LYS A 42 11.76 -5.18 2.54
C LYS A 42 11.41 -6.61 2.16
N ILE A 43 11.84 -7.04 0.97
CA ILE A 43 11.58 -8.37 0.42
C ILE A 43 12.20 -9.44 1.33
N ILE A 44 13.47 -9.28 1.71
CA ILE A 44 14.18 -10.24 2.57
C ILE A 44 13.51 -10.33 3.95
N ALA A 45 13.22 -9.19 4.58
CA ALA A 45 12.62 -9.16 5.90
C ALA A 45 11.27 -9.87 5.95
N ILE A 46 10.42 -9.64 4.94
CA ILE A 46 9.13 -10.32 4.84
C ILE A 46 9.31 -11.80 4.50
N HIS A 47 10.16 -12.13 3.52
CA HIS A 47 10.43 -13.51 3.16
C HIS A 47 10.90 -14.35 4.37
N ASP A 48 11.73 -13.78 5.24
CA ASP A 48 12.23 -14.49 6.42
C ASP A 48 11.19 -14.61 7.54
N ILE A 49 10.39 -13.56 7.80
CA ILE A 49 9.39 -13.64 8.87
C ILE A 49 8.25 -14.60 8.52
N ILE A 50 7.81 -14.65 7.26
CA ILE A 50 6.66 -15.49 6.86
C ILE A 50 6.95 -16.99 7.00
N LYS A 51 8.23 -17.40 7.02
CA LYS A 51 8.62 -18.80 7.25
C LYS A 51 8.16 -19.34 8.61
N LYS A 52 7.95 -18.46 9.59
CA LYS A 52 7.49 -18.80 10.95
C LYS A 52 5.98 -19.01 11.06
N HIS A 53 5.22 -18.65 10.03
CA HIS A 53 3.76 -18.74 10.02
C HIS A 53 3.26 -20.09 9.49
N SER A 54 1.98 -20.38 9.67
CA SER A 54 1.32 -21.56 9.09
C SER A 54 0.97 -21.34 7.62
N ASN A 55 0.87 -22.40 6.84
CA ASN A 55 0.62 -22.29 5.38
C ASN A 55 -0.69 -21.58 5.02
N ASN A 56 -1.72 -21.71 5.87
CA ASN A 56 -3.03 -21.08 5.66
C ASN A 56 -3.12 -19.69 6.29
N ASP A 57 -2.03 -19.15 6.86
CA ASP A 57 -2.03 -17.78 7.36
C ASP A 57 -2.00 -16.78 6.21
N ILE A 58 -2.75 -15.70 6.38
CA ILE A 58 -2.81 -14.56 5.47
C ILE A 58 -1.86 -13.51 6.00
N ILE A 59 -0.96 -13.04 5.15
CA ILE A 59 0.00 -12.01 5.49
C ILE A 59 -0.29 -10.81 4.59
N CYS A 60 -0.49 -9.65 5.22
CA CYS A 60 -0.57 -8.36 4.57
C CYS A 60 0.72 -7.60 4.85
N PHE A 61 1.33 -7.02 3.84
CA PHE A 61 2.41 -6.06 3.98
C PHE A 61 1.92 -4.66 3.58
N ILE A 62 2.39 -3.66 4.31
CA ILE A 62 2.26 -2.24 3.95
C ILE A 62 3.59 -1.51 4.19
N ASP A 63 3.90 -0.53 3.35
CA ASP A 63 4.96 0.43 3.62
C ASP A 63 4.68 1.19 4.93
N ALA A 64 5.73 1.73 5.55
CA ALA A 64 5.65 2.21 6.94
C ALA A 64 5.44 3.72 7.07
N TYR A 65 6.20 4.50 6.30
CA TYR A 65 6.37 5.94 6.58
C TYR A 65 5.26 6.82 6.03
N ASP A 66 4.64 6.39 4.94
CA ASP A 66 3.67 7.13 4.16
C ASP A 66 2.37 6.33 4.01
N VAL A 67 2.02 5.53 5.02
CA VAL A 67 0.77 4.76 5.08
C VAL A 67 -0.05 5.13 6.31
N LEU A 68 -1.35 5.28 6.13
CA LEU A 68 -2.35 5.36 7.20
C LEU A 68 -3.30 4.18 7.15
N ILE A 69 -3.76 3.74 8.33
CA ILE A 69 -4.81 2.73 8.45
C ILE A 69 -6.18 3.40 8.43
N ASN A 70 -7.10 2.82 7.67
CA ASN A 70 -8.47 3.30 7.53
C ASN A 70 -9.51 2.25 7.96
N GLN A 71 -9.16 0.97 8.08
CA GLN A 71 -10.07 -0.09 8.50
C GLN A 71 -9.47 -1.07 9.51
N ASN A 72 -10.36 -1.85 10.15
CA ASN A 72 -9.98 -2.90 11.08
C ASN A 72 -9.65 -4.22 10.35
N LEU A 73 -9.15 -5.19 11.12
CA LEU A 73 -8.69 -6.48 10.61
C LEU A 73 -9.82 -7.35 10.03
N GLU A 74 -11.02 -7.27 10.58
CA GLU A 74 -12.20 -8.02 10.10
C GLU A 74 -12.60 -7.56 8.69
N TYR A 75 -12.67 -6.24 8.49
CA TYR A 75 -12.98 -5.64 7.20
C TYR A 75 -11.90 -5.98 6.15
N LEU A 76 -10.62 -5.93 6.53
CA LEU A 76 -9.52 -6.34 5.66
C LEU A 76 -9.67 -7.79 5.18
N LEU A 77 -9.98 -8.71 6.10
CA LEU A 77 -10.19 -10.11 5.78
C LEU A 77 -11.41 -10.32 4.87
N GLU A 78 -12.51 -9.61 5.13
CA GLU A 78 -13.71 -9.63 4.28
C GLU A 78 -13.36 -9.22 2.84
N LYS A 79 -12.64 -8.10 2.66
CA LYS A 79 -12.26 -7.59 1.33
C LYS A 79 -11.27 -8.49 0.62
N PHE A 80 -10.32 -9.10 1.34
CA PHE A 80 -9.42 -10.07 0.72
C PHE A 80 -10.18 -11.32 0.23
N ASN A 81 -11.09 -11.85 1.05
CA ASN A 81 -11.91 -13.00 0.66
C ASN A 81 -12.83 -12.71 -0.54
N TYR A 82 -13.29 -11.46 -0.70
CA TYR A 82 -14.08 -11.04 -1.87
C TYR A 82 -13.35 -11.30 -3.19
N TYR A 83 -12.04 -11.06 -3.25
CA TYR A 83 -11.24 -11.23 -4.47
C TYR A 83 -11.07 -12.68 -4.92
N LYS A 84 -11.25 -13.65 -4.01
CA LYS A 84 -11.11 -15.11 -4.28
C LYS A 84 -9.79 -15.48 -4.94
N CYS A 85 -8.72 -14.75 -4.62
CA CYS A 85 -7.36 -14.98 -5.09
C CYS A 85 -6.46 -15.47 -3.96
N ASP A 86 -5.27 -15.92 -4.31
CA ASP A 86 -4.27 -16.36 -3.33
C ASP A 86 -3.29 -15.23 -2.96
N LEU A 87 -3.07 -14.30 -3.90
CA LEU A 87 -2.27 -13.09 -3.73
C LEU A 87 -2.98 -11.90 -4.40
N LEU A 88 -3.12 -10.82 -3.66
CA LEU A 88 -3.60 -9.53 -4.12
C LEU A 88 -2.52 -8.48 -3.93
N ILE A 89 -2.16 -7.77 -4.99
CA ILE A 89 -1.14 -6.72 -4.98
C ILE A 89 -1.85 -5.36 -5.11
N GLY A 90 -1.36 -4.33 -4.43
CA GLY A 90 -1.86 -2.97 -4.58
C GLY A 90 -1.87 -2.53 -6.05
N ALA A 91 -2.91 -1.80 -6.43
CA ALA A 91 -3.04 -1.24 -7.77
C ALA A 91 -2.93 0.29 -7.73
N GLU A 92 -2.31 0.90 -8.73
CA GLU A 92 -2.21 2.35 -8.88
C GLU A 92 -2.50 2.82 -10.31
N LEU A 93 -2.65 4.13 -10.46
CA LEU A 93 -2.97 4.81 -11.73
C LEU A 93 -1.76 4.97 -12.64
N ASN A 94 -0.55 5.00 -12.07
CA ASN A 94 0.70 5.22 -12.80
C ASN A 94 1.49 3.92 -12.98
N CYS A 95 2.09 3.73 -14.15
CA CYS A 95 3.03 2.63 -14.33
C CYS A 95 4.43 3.12 -13.98
N PHE A 96 4.97 2.67 -12.85
CA PHE A 96 6.33 2.97 -12.45
C PHE A 96 7.16 1.70 -12.26
N PRO A 97 8.37 1.63 -12.85
CA PRO A 97 8.84 2.44 -13.98
C PRO A 97 7.99 2.28 -15.24
N ALA A 98 7.93 3.34 -16.08
CA ALA A 98 7.06 3.38 -17.26
C ALA A 98 7.36 2.29 -18.31
N LYS A 99 8.55 1.68 -18.27
CA LYS A 99 8.96 0.59 -19.18
C LYS A 99 8.05 -0.64 -19.14
N TYR A 100 7.33 -0.86 -18.03
CA TYR A 100 6.45 -2.02 -17.89
C TYR A 100 5.06 -1.82 -18.52
N LYS A 101 4.71 -0.58 -18.89
CA LYS A 101 3.34 -0.18 -19.24
C LYS A 101 2.70 -1.04 -20.33
N ASP A 102 3.46 -1.32 -21.38
CA ASP A 102 2.97 -2.05 -22.55
C ASP A 102 2.93 -3.57 -22.37
N TYR A 103 3.44 -4.08 -21.22
CA TYR A 103 3.46 -5.51 -20.89
C TYR A 103 2.32 -5.92 -19.95
N TYR A 104 1.54 -4.97 -19.45
CA TYR A 104 0.39 -5.27 -18.62
C TYR A 104 -0.75 -5.92 -19.41
N PRO A 105 -1.48 -6.87 -18.82
CA PRO A 105 -2.69 -7.41 -19.44
C PRO A 105 -3.74 -6.30 -19.61
N ILE A 106 -4.66 -6.52 -20.55
CA ILE A 106 -5.81 -5.64 -20.74
C ILE A 106 -6.74 -5.80 -19.53
N ILE A 107 -6.81 -4.77 -18.69
CA ILE A 107 -7.67 -4.70 -17.51
C ILE A 107 -8.62 -3.51 -17.69
N ASP A 108 -9.92 -3.75 -17.48
CA ASP A 108 -10.96 -2.72 -17.50
C ASP A 108 -11.03 -1.96 -16.17
N SER A 109 -9.92 -1.30 -15.81
CA SER A 109 -9.82 -0.38 -14.68
C SER A 109 -8.72 0.65 -14.95
N LYS A 110 -8.85 1.84 -14.36
CA LYS A 110 -7.74 2.81 -14.31
C LYS A 110 -6.63 2.37 -13.36
N TYR A 111 -6.99 1.68 -12.29
CA TYR A 111 -6.07 1.08 -11.33
C TYR A 111 -5.63 -0.28 -11.86
N LYS A 112 -4.60 -0.29 -12.71
CA LYS A 112 -4.18 -1.49 -13.44
C LYS A 112 -2.69 -1.72 -13.46
N TYR A 113 -1.93 -0.93 -12.70
CA TYR A 113 -0.49 -1.13 -12.53
C TYR A 113 -0.19 -1.50 -11.08
N VAL A 114 0.81 -2.35 -10.87
CA VAL A 114 1.29 -2.75 -9.56
C VAL A 114 1.76 -1.53 -8.76
N ASN A 115 1.44 -1.51 -7.47
CA ASN A 115 2.13 -0.76 -6.42
C ASN A 115 2.65 -1.76 -5.37
N SER A 116 3.96 -1.78 -5.12
CA SER A 116 4.57 -2.74 -4.18
C SER A 116 4.50 -2.31 -2.71
N GLY A 117 4.03 -1.09 -2.42
CA GLY A 117 3.90 -0.60 -1.04
C GLY A 117 2.72 -1.20 -0.28
N GLY A 118 1.92 -2.06 -0.92
CA GLY A 118 0.89 -2.86 -0.26
C GLY A 118 0.60 -4.15 -1.01
N TYR A 119 0.52 -5.28 -0.29
CA TYR A 119 0.07 -6.56 -0.84
C TYR A 119 -0.44 -7.46 0.28
N ILE A 120 -1.33 -8.39 -0.05
CA ILE A 120 -1.91 -9.36 0.88
C ILE A 120 -2.07 -10.71 0.20
N GLY A 121 -1.70 -11.79 0.89
CA GLY A 121 -1.83 -13.13 0.33
C GLY A 121 -1.66 -14.22 1.37
N TYR A 122 -2.02 -15.45 0.99
CA TYR A 122 -1.67 -16.61 1.81
C TYR A 122 -0.15 -16.80 1.83
N LYS A 123 0.36 -17.33 2.94
CA LYS A 123 1.80 -17.62 3.09
C LYS A 123 2.37 -18.41 1.90
N HIS A 124 1.67 -19.42 1.38
CA HIS A 124 2.18 -20.21 0.26
C HIS A 124 2.39 -19.37 -1.01
N ALA A 125 1.46 -18.47 -1.33
CA ALA A 125 1.55 -17.61 -2.50
C ALA A 125 2.65 -16.55 -2.35
N LEU A 126 2.85 -16.04 -1.13
CA LEU A 126 3.96 -15.12 -0.84
C LEU A 126 5.31 -15.81 -0.88
N LEU A 127 5.42 -17.06 -0.43
CA LEU A 127 6.63 -17.85 -0.60
C LEU A 127 6.91 -18.12 -2.08
N GLU A 128 5.90 -18.40 -2.90
CA GLU A 128 6.08 -18.53 -4.35
C GLU A 128 6.61 -17.22 -4.96
N LEU A 129 6.01 -16.08 -4.61
CA LEU A 129 6.48 -14.75 -5.02
C LEU A 129 7.95 -14.55 -4.65
N PHE A 130 8.32 -14.68 -3.38
CA PHE A 130 9.68 -14.36 -2.92
C PHE A 130 10.74 -15.39 -3.33
N ASN A 131 10.34 -16.61 -3.70
CA ASN A 131 11.25 -17.63 -4.24
C ASN A 131 11.23 -17.72 -5.77
N TRP A 132 10.49 -16.85 -6.46
CA TRP A 132 10.41 -16.83 -7.93
C TRP A 132 11.78 -16.60 -8.58
N LYS A 133 12.65 -15.85 -7.89
CA LYS A 133 13.98 -15.44 -8.35
C LYS A 133 15.03 -15.60 -7.25
N SER A 134 16.27 -15.81 -7.67
CA SER A 134 17.41 -15.73 -6.74
C SER A 134 17.57 -14.29 -6.22
N TYR A 135 18.20 -14.11 -5.05
CA TYR A 135 18.44 -12.76 -4.54
C TYR A 135 19.29 -11.91 -5.50
N ASP A 136 20.27 -12.49 -6.20
CA ASP A 136 21.07 -11.77 -7.19
C ASP A 136 20.22 -11.24 -8.36
N GLU A 137 19.24 -12.02 -8.82
CA GLU A 137 18.26 -11.56 -9.81
C GLU A 137 17.36 -10.48 -9.22
N ILE A 138 16.88 -10.62 -7.99
CA ILE A 138 16.05 -9.61 -7.32
C ILE A 138 16.81 -8.29 -7.18
N TYR A 139 18.08 -8.31 -6.76
CA TYR A 139 18.92 -7.11 -6.70
C TYR A 139 19.06 -6.43 -8.07
N ARG A 140 19.25 -7.22 -9.13
CA ARG A 140 19.31 -6.69 -10.51
C ARG A 140 17.99 -6.11 -10.98
N ILE A 141 16.87 -6.75 -10.68
CA ILE A 141 15.54 -6.25 -11.07
C ILE A 141 15.24 -4.95 -10.31
N CYS A 142 15.55 -4.92 -9.01
CA CYS A 142 15.30 -3.78 -8.14
C CYS A 142 16.25 -2.60 -8.36
N SER A 143 17.34 -2.76 -9.12
CA SER A 143 18.28 -1.65 -9.37
C SER A 143 17.67 -0.52 -10.21
N ASP A 144 16.61 -0.81 -10.96
CA ASP A 144 15.86 0.17 -11.73
C ASP A 144 14.39 0.10 -11.31
N GLY A 145 13.93 1.05 -10.48
CA GLY A 145 12.55 1.10 -9.98
C GLY A 145 12.28 0.45 -8.62
N GLY A 146 13.31 0.01 -7.90
CA GLY A 146 13.17 -0.55 -6.56
C GLY A 146 12.39 -1.87 -6.52
N ASP A 147 11.81 -2.19 -5.36
CA ASP A 147 10.99 -3.38 -5.16
C ASP A 147 9.78 -3.40 -6.10
N GLN A 148 9.27 -2.24 -6.52
CA GLN A 148 8.18 -2.15 -7.49
C GLN A 148 8.50 -2.85 -8.81
N SER A 149 9.76 -2.82 -9.28
CA SER A 149 10.17 -3.57 -10.48
C SER A 149 10.04 -5.08 -10.30
N PHE A 150 10.38 -5.61 -9.13
CA PHE A 150 10.23 -7.04 -8.85
C PHE A 150 8.77 -7.48 -8.90
N PHE A 151 7.87 -6.70 -8.29
CA PHE A 151 6.44 -6.99 -8.33
C PHE A 151 5.82 -6.79 -9.72
N ASN A 152 6.26 -5.79 -10.49
CA ASN A 152 5.86 -5.62 -11.89
C ASN A 152 6.20 -6.86 -12.71
N GLU A 153 7.47 -7.29 -12.71
CA GLU A 153 7.92 -8.44 -13.49
C GLU A 153 7.21 -9.74 -13.06
N TYR A 154 7.00 -9.92 -11.76
CA TYR A 154 6.25 -11.08 -11.24
C TYR A 154 4.80 -11.07 -11.74
N PHE A 155 4.07 -9.97 -11.55
CA PHE A 155 2.67 -9.88 -11.94
C PHE A 155 2.50 -10.07 -13.46
N ILE A 156 3.29 -9.38 -14.28
CA ILE A 156 3.27 -9.54 -15.74
C ILE A 156 3.48 -11.01 -16.13
N SER A 157 4.40 -11.70 -15.47
CA SER A 157 4.74 -13.09 -15.76
C SER A 157 3.76 -14.13 -15.21
N LYS A 158 3.05 -13.82 -14.12
CA LYS A 158 2.32 -14.80 -13.29
C LYS A 158 0.85 -14.47 -13.02
N HIS A 159 0.34 -13.33 -13.51
CA HIS A 159 -1.05 -12.94 -13.32
C HIS A 159 -2.00 -14.07 -13.73
N SER A 160 -3.03 -14.28 -12.92
CA SER A 160 -4.02 -15.35 -13.09
C SER A 160 -5.21 -15.05 -12.18
N ASP A 161 -6.21 -15.92 -12.17
CA ASP A 161 -7.31 -15.83 -11.18
C ASP A 161 -6.82 -15.94 -9.73
N LYS A 162 -5.59 -16.42 -9.50
CA LYS A 162 -4.98 -16.55 -8.19
C LYS A 162 -4.04 -15.40 -7.80
N ILE A 163 -3.59 -14.60 -8.77
CA ILE A 163 -2.68 -13.47 -8.54
C ILE A 163 -3.30 -12.25 -9.22
N LYS A 164 -3.89 -11.36 -8.41
CA LYS A 164 -4.68 -10.21 -8.87
C LYS A 164 -4.09 -8.88 -8.40
N LEU A 165 -4.54 -7.81 -9.04
CA LEU A 165 -4.39 -6.45 -8.53
C LEU A 165 -5.67 -6.03 -7.79
N ASP A 166 -5.54 -5.16 -6.79
CA ASP A 166 -6.67 -4.50 -6.12
C ASP A 166 -7.27 -3.40 -7.01
N THR A 167 -7.80 -3.78 -8.17
CA THR A 167 -8.27 -2.84 -9.22
C THR A 167 -9.49 -2.01 -8.82
N GLU A 168 -10.16 -2.40 -7.73
CA GLU A 168 -11.32 -1.72 -7.14
C GLU A 168 -10.95 -0.90 -5.89
N CYS A 169 -9.68 -0.88 -5.47
CA CYS A 169 -9.20 -0.21 -4.26
C CYS A 169 -10.00 -0.56 -3.00
N LEU A 170 -10.36 -1.84 -2.83
CA LEU A 170 -11.06 -2.31 -1.61
C LEU A 170 -10.11 -2.34 -0.41
N ILE A 171 -8.82 -2.58 -0.66
CA ILE A 171 -7.80 -2.75 0.39
C ILE A 171 -6.80 -1.58 0.37
N PHE A 172 -6.28 -1.21 -0.79
CA PHE A 172 -5.20 -0.24 -0.95
C PHE A 172 -5.66 0.96 -1.78
N GLN A 173 -5.66 2.13 -1.17
CA GLN A 173 -5.75 3.40 -1.86
C GLN A 173 -4.35 3.97 -2.05
N ASN A 174 -3.75 3.70 -3.21
CA ASN A 174 -2.51 4.35 -3.63
C ASN A 174 -2.86 5.74 -4.18
N MET A 175 -2.23 6.77 -3.62
CA MET A 175 -2.64 8.17 -3.77
C MET A 175 -1.99 8.89 -4.96
N HIS A 176 -0.94 8.34 -5.55
CA HIS A 176 -0.31 8.97 -6.73
C HIS A 176 -1.31 9.10 -7.89
N LEU A 177 -1.48 10.33 -8.38
CA LEU A 177 -2.48 10.78 -9.36
C LEU A 177 -3.96 10.72 -8.92
N VAL A 178 -4.25 10.43 -7.65
CA VAL A 178 -5.61 10.54 -7.10
C VAL A 178 -5.87 11.97 -6.67
N ASN A 179 -6.99 12.56 -7.11
CA ASN A 179 -7.34 13.92 -6.73
C ASN A 179 -8.00 13.92 -5.34
N TRP A 180 -7.57 14.79 -4.43
CA TRP A 180 -8.15 14.90 -3.08
C TRP A 180 -9.63 15.27 -3.07
N ASN A 181 -10.15 15.94 -4.11
CA ASN A 181 -11.59 16.22 -4.25
C ASN A 181 -12.43 14.95 -4.52
N GLU A 182 -11.78 13.84 -4.88
CA GLU A 182 -12.42 12.54 -5.03
C GLU A 182 -12.54 11.79 -3.69
N LEU A 183 -12.04 12.38 -2.59
CA LEU A 183 -11.96 11.77 -1.27
C LEU A 183 -12.77 12.58 -0.25
N THR A 184 -13.52 11.88 0.58
CA THR A 184 -14.23 12.45 1.73
C THR A 184 -13.93 11.66 2.98
N PHE A 185 -14.13 12.26 4.14
CA PHE A 185 -14.07 11.58 5.43
C PHE A 185 -15.48 11.49 6.00
N ASP A 186 -15.92 10.30 6.35
CA ASP A 186 -17.21 10.07 6.98
C ASP A 186 -17.05 9.04 8.10
N ASN A 187 -17.57 9.37 9.28
CA ASN A 187 -17.53 8.51 10.47
C ASN A 187 -16.14 7.89 10.75
N GLY A 188 -15.09 8.69 10.57
CA GLY A 188 -13.70 8.27 10.79
C GLY A 188 -13.04 7.49 9.67
N LYS A 189 -13.69 7.38 8.51
CA LYS A 189 -13.21 6.63 7.36
C LYS A 189 -13.01 7.56 6.17
N LEU A 190 -11.87 7.44 5.52
CA LEU A 190 -11.67 7.95 4.18
C LEU A 190 -12.48 7.11 3.20
N PHE A 191 -13.24 7.79 2.35
CA PHE A 191 -14.10 7.23 1.33
C PHE A 191 -13.67 7.77 -0.04
N ASN A 192 -13.36 6.86 -0.97
CA ASN A 192 -13.16 7.19 -2.38
C ASN A 192 -14.52 7.32 -3.05
N THR A 193 -14.90 8.54 -3.43
CA THR A 193 -16.22 8.85 -4.00
C THR A 193 -16.40 8.35 -5.44
N ILE A 194 -15.30 8.17 -6.18
CA ILE A 194 -15.33 7.69 -7.57
C ILE A 194 -15.60 6.19 -7.61
N LEU A 195 -14.86 5.42 -6.80
CA LEU A 195 -15.03 3.96 -6.71
C LEU A 195 -16.12 3.54 -5.73
N LYS A 196 -16.58 4.47 -4.89
CA LYS A 196 -17.53 4.25 -3.79
C LYS A 196 -17.01 3.22 -2.77
N GLN A 197 -15.75 3.36 -2.37
CA GLN A 197 -15.08 2.40 -1.48
C GLN A 197 -14.49 3.06 -0.25
N ASN A 198 -14.44 2.30 0.84
CA ASN A 198 -13.70 2.63 2.05
C ASN A 198 -12.45 1.71 2.11
N PRO A 199 -11.33 2.09 1.46
CA PRO A 199 -10.11 1.28 1.41
C PRO A 199 -9.59 0.95 2.81
N CYS A 200 -8.83 -0.13 2.97
CA CYS A 200 -8.27 -0.50 4.27
C CYS A 200 -7.04 0.33 4.65
N PHE A 201 -6.23 0.69 3.66
CA PHE A 201 -4.98 1.41 3.81
C PHE A 201 -4.92 2.57 2.81
N ILE A 202 -4.36 3.70 3.24
CA ILE A 202 -4.12 4.88 2.41
C ILE A 202 -2.60 5.05 2.29
N HIS A 203 -2.08 4.91 1.08
CA HIS A 203 -0.65 4.95 0.79
C HIS A 203 -0.32 6.23 0.00
N PHE A 204 0.41 7.14 0.64
CA PHE A 204 0.84 8.42 0.09
C PHE A 204 2.07 8.27 -0.82
N ASN A 205 2.03 7.27 -1.70
CA ASN A 205 3.09 6.93 -2.61
C ASN A 205 3.45 8.09 -3.54
N GLY A 206 4.70 8.12 -4.00
CA GLY A 206 5.19 9.15 -4.91
C GLY A 206 5.29 10.56 -4.31
N GLY A 207 5.32 10.67 -2.98
CA GLY A 207 5.44 11.94 -2.27
C GLY A 207 4.12 12.70 -2.11
N THR A 208 2.98 12.02 -2.26
CA THR A 208 1.64 12.64 -2.21
C THR A 208 1.20 13.06 -0.80
N TRP A 209 2.05 12.84 0.21
CA TRP A 209 1.90 13.43 1.54
C TRP A 209 2.21 14.93 1.57
N GLN A 210 2.88 15.46 0.54
CA GLN A 210 3.22 16.88 0.42
C GLN A 210 2.07 17.71 -0.18
N GLN A 211 1.74 18.80 0.50
CA GLN A 211 0.89 19.87 -0.02
C GLN A 211 1.69 20.82 -0.92
N SER A 212 1.02 21.71 -1.66
CA SER A 212 1.66 22.71 -2.53
C SER A 212 2.54 23.72 -1.79
N ASN A 213 2.31 23.89 -0.48
CA ASN A 213 3.15 24.69 0.42
C ASN A 213 4.27 23.86 1.09
N HIS A 214 4.47 22.61 0.66
CA HIS A 214 5.42 21.63 1.21
C HIS A 214 5.12 21.12 2.62
N GLU A 215 3.97 21.44 3.19
CA GLU A 215 3.54 20.86 4.47
C GLU A 215 3.07 19.40 4.30
N ASN A 216 3.19 18.62 5.38
CA ASN A 216 2.71 17.24 5.43
C ASN A 216 1.20 17.21 5.67
N ILE A 217 0.44 16.53 4.79
CA ILE A 217 -1.02 16.38 4.90
C ILE A 217 -1.45 15.20 5.78
N MET A 218 -0.58 14.22 6.04
CA MET A 218 -0.94 13.03 6.82
C MET A 218 -1.52 13.36 8.22
N PRO A 219 -1.00 14.35 8.97
CA PRO A 219 -1.62 14.76 10.24
C PRO A 219 -3.07 15.21 10.07
N ILE A 220 -3.35 15.98 9.00
CA ILE A 220 -4.70 16.46 8.68
C ILE A 220 -5.64 15.30 8.36
N PHE A 221 -5.17 14.28 7.63
CA PHE A 221 -5.97 13.08 7.37
C PHE A 221 -6.35 12.37 8.68
N VAL A 222 -5.40 12.22 9.60
CA VAL A 222 -5.66 11.61 10.92
C VAL A 222 -6.62 12.47 11.76
N GLU A 223 -6.47 13.80 11.74
CA GLU A 223 -7.39 14.72 12.41
C GLU A 223 -8.81 14.64 11.85
N LYS A 224 -8.97 14.58 10.52
CA LYS A 224 -10.26 14.41 9.86
C LYS A 224 -10.90 13.06 10.18
N MET A 225 -10.14 11.98 10.26
CA MET A 225 -10.65 10.70 10.76
C MET A 225 -11.17 10.82 12.20
N LYS A 226 -10.40 11.44 13.10
CA LYS A 226 -10.82 11.63 14.50
C LYS A 226 -12.07 12.51 14.63
N SER A 227 -12.10 13.65 13.93
CA SER A 227 -13.16 14.63 14.06
C SER A 227 -14.48 14.11 13.50
N THR A 228 -14.46 13.47 12.33
CA THR A 228 -15.66 12.90 11.69
C THR A 228 -16.21 11.71 12.49
N MET A 229 -15.35 10.88 13.09
CA MET A 229 -15.78 9.83 14.02
C MET A 229 -16.47 10.40 15.27
N LYS A 230 -15.88 11.43 15.88
CA LYS A 230 -16.40 12.05 17.11
C LYS A 230 -17.72 12.80 16.87
N ASN A 231 -17.76 13.58 15.79
CA ASN A 231 -18.86 14.51 15.52
C ASN A 231 -19.96 13.91 14.66
N LYS A 232 -19.74 12.73 14.06
CA LYS A 232 -20.63 12.08 13.09
C LYS A 232 -20.95 13.00 11.91
N THR A 233 -19.91 13.61 11.35
CA THR A 233 -19.98 14.56 10.23
C THR A 233 -19.22 14.02 9.03
N VAL A 234 -19.53 14.56 7.85
CA VAL A 234 -18.74 14.38 6.63
C VAL A 234 -17.81 15.57 6.46
N ASP A 235 -16.57 15.32 6.06
CA ASP A 235 -15.56 16.34 5.77
C ASP A 235 -14.86 16.03 4.43
N ASN A 236 -14.16 17.02 3.86
CA ASN A 236 -13.43 16.94 2.59
C ASN A 236 -12.04 17.61 2.72
N LEU A 237 -11.34 17.77 1.60
CA LEU A 237 -10.00 18.35 1.54
C LEU A 237 -9.95 19.68 0.77
N ASN A 238 -11.09 20.35 0.57
CA ASN A 238 -11.17 21.54 -0.30
C ASN A 238 -10.35 22.74 0.20
N ASP A 239 -10.05 22.80 1.50
CA ASP A 239 -9.24 23.86 2.11
C ASP A 239 -7.72 23.64 1.93
N PHE A 240 -7.32 22.49 1.37
CA PHE A 240 -5.92 22.10 1.20
C PHE A 240 -5.54 22.08 -0.27
N SER A 241 -4.28 22.42 -0.56
CA SER A 241 -3.78 22.50 -1.92
C SER A 241 -2.89 21.30 -2.23
N GLN A 242 -3.36 20.43 -3.11
CA GLN A 242 -2.66 19.23 -3.54
C GLN A 242 -1.61 19.52 -4.62
N ILE A 243 -0.53 18.73 -4.63
CA ILE A 243 0.35 18.61 -5.77
C ILE A 243 0.01 17.34 -6.57
N ILE A 244 -0.23 17.48 -7.87
CA ILE A 244 -0.39 16.34 -8.79
C ILE A 244 0.63 16.48 -9.92
N THR A 245 1.61 15.57 -9.95
CA THR A 245 2.65 15.52 -10.99
C THR A 245 2.64 14.18 -11.72
N PRO A 246 2.95 14.14 -13.03
CA PRO A 246 3.08 12.89 -13.78
C PRO A 246 4.22 11.99 -13.29
N THR A 247 5.20 12.57 -12.60
CA THR A 247 6.33 11.86 -12.01
C THR A 247 6.20 11.89 -10.49
N CYS A 248 6.53 10.78 -9.84
CA CYS A 248 6.74 10.76 -8.39
C CYS A 248 7.75 11.85 -8.01
N TYR A 249 7.50 12.59 -6.93
CA TYR A 249 8.53 13.46 -6.38
C TYR A 249 9.73 12.60 -5.99
N PRO A 250 10.99 13.09 -6.17
CA PRO A 250 12.14 12.38 -5.64
C PRO A 250 11.89 12.21 -4.15
N HIS A 251 11.60 10.98 -3.75
CA HIS A 251 11.39 10.66 -2.36
C HIS A 251 12.79 10.61 -1.75
N PRO A 252 13.16 11.51 -0.81
CA PRO A 252 14.24 11.18 0.10
C PRO A 252 13.71 10.05 0.97
N GLN A 253 13.83 8.80 0.53
CA GLN A 253 13.61 7.60 1.37
C GLN A 253 14.82 7.41 2.30
N ILE A 254 15.30 8.51 2.87
CA ILE A 254 16.36 8.57 3.88
C ILE A 254 15.68 8.40 5.22
#